data_AF-A0A380G5Z6-F1
#
_entry.id   AF-A0A380G5Z6-F1
#
_cell.length_a   1.000
_cell.length_b   1.000
_cell.length_c   1.000
_cell.angle_alpha   90.00
_cell.angle_beta   90.00
_cell.angle_gamma   90.00
#
_symmetry.space_group_name_H-M   'P 1'
#
loop_
_entity.id
_entity.type
_entity.pdbx_description
1 polymer ?
#
loop_
_entity_poly.entity_id
_entity_poly.type
_entity_poly.pdbx_seq_one_letter_code
_entity_poly.pdbx_strand_id
1 'polypeptide(L)'
;MSSLISLLPLVLLFVVMWFFMIRPQQKRAKEHRQMVEQLQAGQRVTTIGGIKGTVRAVDETSAVITVNGKGTELTFEKQAIKQVDPS
;
A
#
# COMPACT_ATOMS: atom_id res chain seq x y z
N MET A 1 -34.97 -32.05 7.24
CA MET A 1 -33.49 -32.16 7.21
C MET A 1 -32.88 -31.87 5.83
N SER A 2 -33.67 -31.79 4.76
CA SER A 2 -33.22 -31.53 3.38
C SER A 2 -32.85 -30.07 3.06
N SER A 3 -33.44 -29.08 3.75
CA SER A 3 -33.23 -27.65 3.47
C SER A 3 -31.83 -27.11 3.84
N LEU A 4 -31.16 -27.74 4.81
CA LEU A 4 -29.82 -27.32 5.24
C LEU A 4 -28.74 -27.76 4.23
N ILE A 5 -28.94 -28.93 3.61
CA ILE A 5 -28.04 -29.49 2.58
C ILE A 5 -28.15 -28.68 1.28
N SER A 6 -29.35 -28.18 0.93
CA SER A 6 -29.54 -27.33 -0.26
C SER A 6 -28.93 -25.93 -0.13
N LEU A 7 -28.74 -25.41 1.09
CA LEU A 7 -28.08 -24.11 1.33
C LEU A 7 -26.55 -24.22 1.37
N LEU A 8 -26.03 -25.43 1.54
CA LEU A 8 -24.60 -25.74 1.63
C LEU A 8 -23.79 -25.22 0.42
N PRO A 9 -24.20 -25.42 -0.85
CA PRO A 9 -23.47 -24.86 -2.00
C PRO A 9 -23.50 -23.33 -2.05
N LEU A 10 -24.58 -22.68 -1.60
CA LEU A 10 -24.69 -21.22 -1.55
C LEU A 10 -23.75 -20.64 -0.48
N VAL A 11 -23.75 -21.22 0.72
CA VAL A 11 -22.84 -20.80 1.80
C VAL A 11 -21.39 -21.03 1.41
N LEU A 12 -21.08 -22.16 0.78
CA LEU A 12 -19.72 -22.48 0.33
C LEU A 12 -19.22 -21.49 -0.72
N LEU A 13 -20.06 -21.06 -1.67
CA LEU A 13 -19.73 -20.01 -2.64
C LEU A 13 -19.37 -18.68 -1.94
N PHE A 14 -20.18 -18.25 -0.98
CA PHE A 14 -19.91 -17.02 -0.22
C PHE A 14 -18.59 -17.11 0.55
N VAL A 15 -18.31 -18.24 1.20
CA VAL A 15 -17.05 -18.47 1.93
C VAL A 15 -15.84 -18.41 0.99
N VAL A 16 -15.94 -19.02 -0.20
CA VAL A 16 -14.86 -18.99 -1.20
C VAL A 16 -14.65 -17.57 -1.72
N MET A 17 -15.70 -16.86 -2.11
CA MET A 17 -15.59 -15.46 -2.56
C MET A 17 -15.00 -14.54 -1.49
N TRP A 18 -15.47 -14.68 -0.24
CA TRP A 18 -14.97 -13.94 0.91
C TRP A 18 -13.46 -14.19 1.14
N PHE A 19 -13.06 -15.45 1.12
CA PHE A 19 -11.66 -15.85 1.30
C PHE A 19 -10.76 -15.30 0.19
N PHE A 20 -11.20 -15.41 -1.07
CA PHE A 20 -10.43 -14.94 -2.23
C PHE A 20 -10.29 -13.42 -2.29
N MET A 21 -11.24 -12.65 -1.77
CA MET A 21 -11.16 -11.18 -1.79
C MET A 21 -10.41 -10.61 -0.58
N ILE A 22 -10.64 -11.14 0.62
CA ILE A 22 -10.12 -10.54 1.87
C ILE A 22 -8.64 -10.87 2.09
N ARG A 23 -8.21 -12.10 1.81
CA ARG A 23 -6.80 -12.48 1.91
C ARG A 23 -5.87 -11.58 1.08
N PRO A 24 -6.11 -11.33 -0.22
CA PRO A 24 -5.23 -10.46 -1.00
C PRO A 24 -5.31 -8.99 -0.56
N GLN A 25 -6.48 -8.51 -0.13
CA GLN A 25 -6.60 -7.13 0.39
C GLN A 25 -5.77 -6.94 1.67
N GLN A 26 -5.85 -7.87 2.62
CA GLN A 26 -5.04 -7.82 3.84
C GLN A 26 -3.55 -7.90 3.53
N LYS A 27 -3.15 -8.75 2.58
CA LYS A 27 -1.75 -8.88 2.15
C LYS A 27 -1.22 -7.56 1.58
N ARG A 28 -1.93 -6.93 0.64
CA ARG A 28 -1.55 -5.64 0.04
C ARG A 28 -1.46 -4.52 1.07
N ALA A 29 -2.42 -4.45 1.99
CA ALA A 29 -2.41 -3.44 3.05
C ALA A 29 -1.21 -3.62 4.01
N LYS A 30 -0.87 -4.86 4.34
CA LYS A 30 0.29 -5.18 5.19
C LYS A 30 1.60 -4.84 4.49
N GLU A 31 1.74 -5.21 3.21
CA GLU A 31 2.91 -4.88 2.38
C GLU A 31 3.10 -3.36 2.27
N HIS A 32 2.02 -2.62 2.04
CA HIS A 32 2.05 -1.15 1.98
C HIS A 32 2.52 -0.53 3.29
N ARG A 33 1.96 -0.98 4.43
CA ARG A 33 2.37 -0.52 5.76
C ARG A 33 3.86 -0.80 6.02
N GLN A 34 4.32 -2.00 5.71
CA GLN A 34 5.73 -2.37 5.88
C GLN A 34 6.67 -1.54 5.01
N MET A 35 6.30 -1.28 3.75
CA MET A 35 7.08 -0.44 2.84
C MET A 35 7.19 1.00 3.36
N VAL A 36 6.08 1.55 3.87
CA VAL A 36 6.03 2.89 4.46
C VAL A 36 6.81 2.99 5.77
N GLU A 37 6.79 1.95 6.61
CA GLU A 37 7.59 1.86 7.85
C GLU A 37 9.09 1.77 7.58
N GLN A 38 9.48 1.11 6.48
CA GLN A 38 10.87 0.93 6.07
C GLN A 38 11.41 2.10 5.22
N LEU A 39 10.60 3.13 5.00
CA LEU A 39 10.99 4.29 4.21
C LEU A 39 12.13 5.05 4.89
N GLN A 40 13.21 5.28 4.16
CA GLN A 40 14.40 5.97 4.67
C GLN A 40 14.83 7.13 3.77
N ALA A 41 15.51 8.11 4.37
CA ALA A 41 16.12 9.20 3.63
C ALA A 41 17.15 8.66 2.62
N GLY A 42 17.20 9.27 1.43
CA GLY A 42 18.06 8.88 0.32
C GLY A 42 17.42 7.92 -0.69
N GLN A 43 16.25 7.34 -0.38
CA GLN A 43 15.56 6.44 -1.30
C GLN A 43 14.82 7.22 -2.41
N ARG A 44 14.81 6.67 -3.62
CA ARG A 44 13.95 7.14 -4.70
C ARG A 44 12.56 6.53 -4.55
N VAL A 45 11.54 7.36 -4.75
CA VAL A 45 10.15 6.96 -4.56
C VAL A 45 9.28 7.47 -5.69
N THR A 46 8.22 6.71 -5.96
CA THR A 46 7.10 7.13 -6.79
C THR A 46 5.87 7.28 -5.90
N THR A 47 5.24 8.45 -5.93
CA THR A 47 3.97 8.73 -5.22
C THR A 47 2.77 8.14 -5.97
N ILE A 48 1.59 8.08 -5.32
CA ILE A 48 0.34 7.61 -5.94
C ILE A 48 -0.02 8.43 -7.20
N GLY A 49 0.26 9.74 -7.18
CA GLY A 49 0.05 10.63 -8.32
C GLY A 49 1.08 10.49 -9.45
N GLY A 50 2.02 9.56 -9.35
CA GLY A 50 3.08 9.33 -10.35
C GLY A 50 4.25 10.30 -10.27
N ILE A 51 4.31 11.15 -9.24
CA ILE A 51 5.45 12.06 -9.01
C ILE A 51 6.62 11.23 -8.50
N LYS A 52 7.77 11.38 -9.17
CA LYS A 52 9.04 10.75 -8.77
C LYS A 52 9.92 11.75 -8.04
N GLY A 53 10.56 11.31 -6.98
CA GLY A 53 11.46 12.14 -6.19
C GLY A 53 12.38 11.33 -5.31
N THR A 54 13.20 12.03 -4.53
CA THR A 54 14.11 11.44 -3.54
C THR A 54 13.70 11.87 -2.15
N VAL A 55 13.60 10.92 -1.22
CA VAL A 55 13.24 11.18 0.17
C VAL A 55 14.39 11.93 0.84
N ARG A 56 14.10 13.12 1.36
CA ARG A 56 15.06 13.96 2.08
C ARG A 56 15.01 13.72 3.58
N ALA A 57 13.81 13.63 4.13
CA ALA A 57 13.54 13.37 5.54
C ALA A 57 12.26 12.55 5.68
N VAL A 58 12.15 11.80 6.77
CA VAL A 58 10.99 10.97 7.10
C VAL A 58 10.61 11.28 8.56
N ASP A 59 9.37 11.72 8.76
CA ASP A 59 8.77 11.95 10.07
C ASP A 59 7.88 10.75 10.45
N GLU A 60 7.04 10.88 11.47
CA GLU A 60 6.15 9.81 11.91
C GLU A 60 5.05 9.50 10.87
N THR A 61 4.40 10.54 10.34
CA THR A 61 3.26 10.43 9.40
C THR A 61 3.56 11.01 8.00
N SER A 62 4.65 11.76 7.85
CA SER A 62 5.03 12.45 6.62
C SER A 62 6.43 12.09 6.15
N ALA A 63 6.71 12.39 4.88
CA ALA A 63 8.04 12.37 4.31
C ALA A 63 8.24 13.61 3.43
N VAL A 64 9.42 14.22 3.53
CA VAL A 64 9.83 15.32 2.67
C VAL A 64 10.51 14.74 1.45
N ILE A 65 10.01 15.08 0.26
CA ILE A 65 10.50 14.56 -1.02
C ILE A 65 11.01 15.72 -1.87
N THR A 66 12.22 15.58 -2.39
CA THR A 66 12.78 16.52 -3.38
C THR A 66 12.41 16.07 -4.79
N VAL A 67 11.84 16.98 -5.57
CA VAL A 67 11.41 16.74 -6.95
C VAL A 67 12.31 17.51 -7.93
N ASN A 68 12.57 16.93 -9.10
CA ASN A 68 13.29 17.56 -10.23
C ASN A 68 14.73 18.02 -9.97
N GLY A 69 15.39 17.62 -8.87
CA GLY A 69 16.79 17.96 -8.59
C GLY A 69 17.08 19.46 -8.38
N LYS A 70 16.09 20.34 -8.56
CA LYS A 70 16.18 21.80 -8.38
C LYS A 70 15.94 22.24 -6.93
N GLY A 71 15.90 21.29 -6.00
CA GLY A 71 15.71 21.56 -4.57
C GLY A 71 14.27 21.90 -4.17
N THR A 72 13.27 21.70 -5.04
CA THR A 72 11.87 21.84 -4.63
C THR A 72 11.50 20.69 -3.70
N GLU A 73 11.26 21.01 -2.44
CA GLU A 73 10.83 20.07 -1.42
C GLU A 73 9.31 20.13 -1.26
N LEU A 74 8.70 18.95 -1.25
CA LEU A 74 7.26 18.78 -1.04
C LEU A 74 7.07 17.77 0.08
N THR A 75 6.18 18.08 1.00
CA THR A 75 5.80 17.17 2.07
C THR A 75 4.65 16.31 1.59
N PHE A 76 4.83 15.00 1.66
CA PHE A 76 3.79 14.02 1.37
C PHE A 76 3.49 13.23 2.62
N GLU A 77 2.23 12.85 2.79
CA GLU A 77 1.91 11.81 3.77
C GLU A 77 2.57 10.50 3.34
N LYS A 78 3.06 9.75 4.33
CA LYS A 78 3.67 8.45 4.12
C LYS A 78 2.78 7.50 3.32
N GLN A 79 1.48 7.54 3.56
CA GLN A 79 0.50 6.74 2.83
C GLN A 79 0.37 7.10 1.34
N ALA A 80 0.82 8.29 0.93
CA ALA A 80 0.83 8.74 -0.46
C ALA A 80 2.04 8.26 -1.27
N ILE A 81 2.99 7.56 -0.64
CA ILE A 81 4.10 6.88 -1.31
C ILE A 81 3.57 5.57 -1.89
N LYS A 82 3.65 5.39 -3.21
CA LYS A 82 3.15 4.16 -3.87
C LYS A 82 4.18 3.03 -3.78
N GLN A 83 5.45 3.36 -4.03
CA GLN A 83 6.55 2.40 -4.02
C GLN A 83 7.90 3.11 -3.85
N VAL A 84 8.86 2.36 -3.32
CA VAL A 84 10.29 2.69 -3.36
C VAL A 84 10.85 2.09 -4.65
N ASP A 85 11.48 2.93 -5.47
CA ASP A 85 12.11 2.49 -6.71
C ASP A 85 13.48 1.87 -6.39
N PRO A 86 13.85 0.74 -6.99
CA PRO A 86 15.18 0.15 -6.81
C PRO A 86 16.26 1.12 -7.34
N SER A 87 17.30 1.29 -6.53
CA SER A 87 18.44 2.19 -6.75
C SER A 87 19.22 1.89 -8.04
#